data_AF-A0A7V5BBM6-F1
#
_entry.id   AF-A0A7V5BBM6-F1
#
_cell.length_a   1.000
_cell.length_b   1.000
_cell.length_c   1.000
_cell.angle_alpha   90.00
_cell.angle_beta   90.00
_cell.angle_gamma   90.00
#
_symmetry.space_group_name_H-M   'P 1'
#
loop_
_entity.id
_entity.type
_entity.pdbx_description
1 polymer ?
#
loop_
_entity_poly.entity_id
_entity_poly.type
_entity_poly.pdbx_seq_one_letter_code
_entity_poly.pdbx_strand_id
1 'polypeptide(L)'
;MKKTILTMVFAFAAMTFCNAQKIEMTKIFGGYKFTQDGTPLNRRDLVKTMQPNQEAFDLIKKSQSNNTLASIFSFVGGGLIGWPIGTAIGGGEPNWTLAGVGAGLIVISIPISSNAGKKAKQAVELYNSSLSQTSYNENKPKLKLVANGHGIGISMNF
;
A
#
# COMPACT_ATOMS: atom_id res chain seq x y z
N MET A 1 10.00 -45.05 -16.74
CA MET A 1 9.18 -44.11 -17.56
C MET A 1 7.91 -43.66 -16.84
N LYS A 2 7.04 -44.56 -16.35
CA LYS A 2 5.82 -44.16 -15.63
C LYS A 2 6.06 -43.34 -14.35
N LYS A 3 7.11 -43.68 -13.57
CA LYS A 3 7.46 -42.93 -12.35
C LYS A 3 8.00 -41.53 -12.63
N THR A 4 8.81 -41.36 -13.68
CA THR A 4 9.36 -40.05 -14.08
C THR A 4 8.30 -39.09 -14.61
N ILE A 5 7.30 -39.60 -15.33
CA ILE A 5 6.14 -38.82 -15.78
C ILE A 5 5.33 -38.34 -14.56
N LEU A 6 5.10 -39.20 -13.57
CA LEU A 6 4.40 -38.84 -12.34
C LEU A 6 5.14 -37.74 -11.56
N THR A 7 6.47 -37.80 -11.47
CA THR A 7 7.28 -36.76 -10.82
C THR A 7 7.21 -35.43 -11.56
N MET A 8 7.20 -35.44 -12.90
CA MET A 8 7.06 -34.23 -13.71
C MET A 8 5.68 -33.58 -13.53
N VAL A 9 4.60 -34.36 -13.51
CA VAL A 9 3.24 -33.85 -13.28
C VAL A 9 3.11 -33.23 -11.88
N PHE A 10 3.71 -33.87 -10.87
CA PHE A 10 3.71 -33.34 -9.50
C PHE A 10 4.52 -32.03 -9.40
N ALA A 11 5.66 -31.94 -10.09
CA ALA A 11 6.45 -30.71 -10.15
C ALA A 11 5.72 -29.56 -10.87
N PHE A 12 4.96 -29.86 -11.93
CA PHE A 12 4.17 -28.87 -12.66
C PHE A 12 2.98 -28.34 -11.84
N ALA A 13 2.34 -29.21 -11.06
CA ALA A 13 1.26 -28.84 -10.14
C ALA A 13 1.74 -27.96 -8.97
N ALA A 14 3.01 -28.05 -8.56
CA ALA A 14 3.55 -27.21 -7.49
C ALA A 14 3.77 -25.74 -7.92
N MET A 15 3.95 -25.47 -9.22
CA MET A 15 4.23 -24.12 -9.73
C MET A 15 2.99 -23.21 -9.83
N THR A 16 1.77 -23.74 -9.66
CA THR A 16 0.51 -22.98 -9.84
C THR A 16 0.10 -22.13 -8.63
N PHE A 17 0.85 -22.15 -7.53
CA PHE A 17 0.50 -21.42 -6.30
C PHE A 17 1.16 -20.04 -6.14
N CYS A 18 1.90 -19.54 -7.14
CA CYS A 18 2.48 -18.20 -7.09
C CYS A 18 1.42 -17.13 -7.40
N ASN A 19 0.49 -16.90 -6.47
CA ASN A 19 -0.41 -15.75 -6.52
C ASN A 19 0.30 -14.55 -5.89
N ALA A 20 0.39 -13.44 -6.62
CA ALA A 20 0.91 -12.21 -6.04
C ALA A 20 -0.02 -11.71 -4.92
N GLN A 21 0.51 -11.56 -3.72
CA GLN A 21 -0.26 -11.24 -2.53
C GLN A 21 -0.72 -9.77 -2.55
N LYS A 22 -2.03 -9.55 -2.46
CA LYS A 22 -2.64 -8.22 -2.41
C LYS A 22 -2.40 -7.56 -1.05
N ILE A 23 -2.34 -6.23 -1.05
CA ILE A 23 -2.28 -5.42 0.16
C ILE A 23 -3.71 -5.11 0.61
N GLU A 24 -4.04 -5.49 1.83
CA GLU A 24 -5.27 -5.13 2.50
C GLU A 24 -5.14 -3.78 3.19
N MET A 25 -6.20 -2.98 3.16
CA MET A 25 -6.23 -1.65 3.75
C MET A 25 -7.47 -1.48 4.63
N THR A 26 -7.25 -1.16 5.90
CA THR A 26 -8.32 -0.91 6.87
C THR A 26 -8.25 0.52 7.37
N LYS A 27 -9.39 1.22 7.40
CA LYS A 27 -9.46 2.59 7.94
C LYS A 27 -9.35 2.56 9.47
N ILE A 28 -8.51 3.40 10.03
CA ILE A 28 -8.32 3.56 11.49
C ILE A 28 -8.43 5.05 11.87
N PHE A 29 -8.53 5.34 13.16
CA PHE A 29 -8.44 6.72 13.63
C PHE A 29 -7.08 7.32 13.25
N GLY A 30 -7.10 8.43 12.50
CA GLY A 30 -5.88 9.11 12.03
C GLY A 30 -5.25 8.54 10.75
N GLY A 31 -5.84 7.56 10.06
CA GLY A 31 -5.30 7.10 8.77
C GLY A 31 -5.77 5.72 8.32
N TYR A 32 -4.82 4.93 7.80
CA TYR A 32 -5.05 3.57 7.31
C TYR A 32 -4.00 2.62 7.87
N LYS A 33 -4.44 1.41 8.21
CA LYS A 33 -3.59 0.25 8.50
C LYS A 33 -3.47 -0.58 7.24
N PHE A 34 -2.25 -1.03 6.94
CA PHE A 34 -1.95 -1.88 5.79
C PHE A 34 -1.47 -3.24 6.27
N THR A 35 -1.99 -4.29 5.68
CA THR A 35 -1.61 -5.68 5.96
C THR A 35 -1.36 -6.42 4.65
N GLN A 36 -0.38 -7.32 4.64
CA GLN A 36 -0.13 -8.25 3.54
C GLN A 36 0.11 -9.62 4.16
N ASP A 37 -0.68 -10.61 3.76
CA ASP A 37 -0.62 -11.97 4.28
C ASP A 37 -0.73 -12.04 5.83
N GLY A 38 -1.70 -11.30 6.38
CA GLY A 38 -1.89 -11.20 7.83
C GLY A 38 -0.81 -10.40 8.59
N THR A 39 0.28 -10.03 7.93
CA THR A 39 1.39 -9.28 8.55
C THR A 39 1.17 -7.78 8.37
N PRO A 40 1.21 -6.97 9.45
CA PRO A 40 1.11 -5.52 9.34
C PRO A 40 2.32 -4.94 8.62
N LEU A 41 2.08 -4.15 7.58
CA LEU A 41 3.12 -3.43 6.85
C LEU A 41 3.34 -2.05 7.47
N ASN A 42 4.58 -1.76 7.85
CA ASN A 42 4.95 -0.40 8.20
C ASN A 42 5.12 0.45 6.93
N ARG A 43 5.27 1.77 7.08
CA ARG A 43 5.42 2.67 5.92
C ARG A 43 6.62 2.39 5.04
N ARG A 44 7.75 1.97 5.61
CA ARG A 44 8.96 1.64 4.84
C ARG A 44 8.73 0.37 4.03
N ASP A 45 8.12 -0.63 4.64
CA ASP A 45 7.79 -1.91 3.98
C ASP A 45 6.79 -1.66 2.85
N LEU A 46 5.75 -0.85 3.10
CA LEU A 46 4.76 -0.49 2.09
C LEU A 46 5.40 0.20 0.86
N VAL A 47 6.32 1.14 1.09
CA VAL A 47 7.08 1.80 0.01
C VAL A 47 7.97 0.80 -0.73
N LYS A 48 8.62 -0.11 0.00
CA LYS A 48 9.49 -1.14 -0.58
C LYS A 48 8.71 -2.12 -1.45
N THR A 49 7.56 -2.59 -0.99
CA THR A 49 6.66 -3.50 -1.73
C THR A 49 6.21 -2.89 -3.06
N MET A 50 6.05 -1.56 -3.12
CA MET A 50 5.59 -0.85 -4.30
C MET A 50 6.71 -0.49 -5.29
N GLN A 51 8.00 -0.70 -4.97
CA GLN A 51 9.13 -0.40 -5.88
C GLN A 51 8.99 -0.97 -7.30
N PRO A 52 8.46 -2.18 -7.53
CA PRO A 52 8.29 -2.72 -8.87
C PRO A 52 7.26 -1.96 -9.73
N ASN A 53 6.37 -1.18 -9.11
CA ASN A 53 5.35 -0.39 -9.79
C ASN A 53 5.66 1.11 -9.58
N GLN A 54 6.30 1.73 -10.57
CA GLN A 54 6.78 3.12 -10.47
C GLN A 54 5.67 4.11 -10.12
N GLU A 55 4.48 3.96 -10.69
CA GLU A 55 3.35 4.86 -10.40
C GLU A 55 2.85 4.71 -8.95
N ALA A 56 2.72 3.48 -8.47
CA ALA A 56 2.33 3.21 -7.08
C ALA A 56 3.41 3.71 -6.11
N PHE A 57 4.69 3.49 -6.46
CA PHE A 57 5.85 3.96 -5.71
C PHE A 57 5.86 5.49 -5.55
N ASP A 58 5.63 6.24 -6.63
CA ASP A 58 5.62 7.70 -6.59
C ASP A 58 4.46 8.25 -5.76
N LEU A 59 3.28 7.62 -5.84
CA LEU A 59 2.14 7.99 -5.01
C LEU A 59 2.39 7.75 -3.52
N ILE A 60 2.96 6.60 -3.15
CA ILE A 60 3.23 6.31 -1.75
C ILE A 60 4.37 7.17 -1.18
N LYS A 61 5.39 7.51 -1.99
CA LYS A 61 6.43 8.48 -1.61
C LYS A 61 5.85 9.88 -1.37
N LYS A 62 4.93 10.34 -2.23
CA LYS A 62 4.20 11.60 -2.02
C LYS A 62 3.34 11.54 -0.76
N SER A 63 2.68 10.42 -0.48
CA SER A 63 1.95 10.20 0.77
C SER A 63 2.87 10.33 1.99
N GLN A 64 4.05 9.69 1.96
CA GLN A 64 5.05 9.78 3.02
C GLN A 64 5.49 11.22 3.27
N SER A 65 5.83 11.96 2.22
CA SER A 65 6.24 13.37 2.32
C SER A 65 5.14 14.24 2.94
N ASN A 66 3.91 14.13 2.44
CA ASN A 66 2.77 14.88 2.97
C ASN A 66 2.52 14.55 4.45
N ASN A 67 2.64 13.28 4.84
CA ASN A 67 2.44 12.92 6.24
C ASN A 67 3.55 13.43 7.14
N THR A 68 4.81 13.45 6.67
CA THR A 68 5.91 14.08 7.41
C THR A 68 5.64 15.56 7.61
N LEU A 69 5.23 16.26 6.54
CA LEU A 69 4.90 17.68 6.61
C LEU A 69 3.76 17.94 7.60
N ALA A 70 2.67 17.18 7.51
CA ALA A 70 1.56 17.27 8.47
C ALA A 70 2.03 17.03 9.91
N SER A 71 2.90 16.03 10.13
CA SER A 71 3.43 15.71 11.46
C SER A 71 4.26 16.86 12.04
N ILE A 72 5.05 17.54 11.21
CA ILE A 72 5.81 18.73 11.63
C ILE A 72 4.84 19.84 12.05
N PHE A 73 3.83 20.15 11.24
CA PHE A 73 2.83 21.16 11.58
C PHE A 73 2.05 20.82 12.86
N SER A 74 1.65 19.56 13.03
CA SER A 74 0.97 19.11 14.24
C SER A 74 1.88 19.14 15.46
N PHE A 75 3.16 18.77 15.32
CA PHE A 75 4.13 18.81 16.41
C PHE A 75 4.43 20.23 16.86
N VAL A 76 4.74 21.12 15.92
CA VAL A 76 4.97 22.54 16.20
C VAL A 76 3.69 23.17 16.75
N GLY A 77 2.55 22.98 16.09
CA GLY A 77 1.27 23.52 16.54
C GLY A 77 0.86 23.03 17.92
N GLY A 78 1.05 21.73 18.20
CA GLY A 78 0.82 21.14 19.51
C GLY A 78 1.75 21.69 20.58
N GLY A 79 3.03 21.90 20.27
CA GLY A 79 3.98 22.55 21.16
C GLY A 79 3.60 23.99 21.50
N LEU A 80 3.16 24.77 20.50
CA LEU A 80 2.72 26.16 20.68
C LEU A 80 1.42 26.28 21.50
N ILE A 81 0.55 25.25 21.48
CA ILE A 81 -0.62 25.15 22.36
C ILE A 81 -0.23 24.67 23.76
N GLY A 82 0.62 23.65 23.82
CA GLY A 82 1.05 23.03 25.06
C GLY A 82 1.84 23.97 25.96
N TRP A 83 2.61 24.90 25.38
CA TRP A 83 3.43 25.84 26.13
C TRP A 83 2.59 26.79 27.01
N PRO A 84 1.61 27.56 26.48
CA PRO A 84 0.71 28.36 27.32
C PRO A 84 -0.08 27.55 28.35
N ILE A 85 -0.50 26.33 28.00
CA ILE A 85 -1.19 25.44 28.95
C ILE A 85 -0.27 25.09 30.12
N GLY A 86 0.98 24.73 29.84
CA GLY A 86 1.99 24.46 30.86
C GLY A 86 2.28 25.68 31.73
N THR A 87 2.40 26.87 31.12
CA THR A 87 2.58 28.14 31.84
C THR A 87 1.42 28.43 32.79
N ALA A 88 0.17 28.25 32.34
CA ALA A 88 -1.01 28.47 33.16
C ALA A 88 -1.06 27.53 34.38
N ILE A 89 -0.75 26.23 34.17
CA ILE A 89 -0.70 25.25 35.26
C ILE A 89 0.45 25.57 36.24
N GLY A 90 1.57 26.08 35.73
CA GLY A 90 2.72 26.50 36.52
C GLY A 90 2.54 27.84 37.26
N GLY A 91 1.36 28.47 37.17
CA GLY A 91 1.07 29.74 37.83
C GLY A 91 1.66 30.99 37.14
N GLY A 92 2.17 30.85 35.92
CA GLY A 92 2.62 31.98 35.09
C GLY A 92 1.49 32.59 34.26
N GLU A 93 1.78 33.67 33.56
CA GLU A 93 0.84 34.32 32.64
C GLU A 93 0.86 33.64 31.24
N PRO A 94 -0.21 32.93 30.84
CA PRO A 94 -0.24 32.20 29.57
C PRO A 94 -0.37 33.12 28.35
N ASN A 95 0.43 32.86 27.32
CA ASN A 95 0.31 33.54 26.04
C ASN A 95 -0.70 32.82 25.13
N TRP A 96 -1.97 33.20 25.21
CA TRP A 96 -3.03 32.62 24.38
C TRP A 96 -2.92 32.93 22.89
N THR A 97 -2.23 34.01 22.51
CA THR A 97 -1.92 34.30 21.10
C THR A 97 -1.05 33.19 20.50
N LEU A 98 -0.07 32.69 21.27
CA LEU A 98 0.78 31.57 20.88
C LEU A 98 -0.03 30.29 20.67
N ALA A 99 -0.98 30.02 21.58
CA ALA A 99 -1.90 28.89 21.43
C ALA A 99 -2.80 29.04 20.19
N GLY A 100 -3.28 30.25 19.88
CA GLY A 100 -4.06 30.55 18.68
C GLY A 100 -3.27 30.28 17.39
N VAL A 101 -2.00 30.69 17.34
CA VAL A 101 -1.10 30.37 16.22
C VAL A 101 -0.91 28.85 16.10
N GLY A 102 -0.68 28.17 17.23
CA GLY A 102 -0.54 26.71 17.27
C GLY A 102 -1.77 25.98 16.74
N ALA A 103 -2.97 26.43 17.12
CA ALA A 103 -4.23 25.91 16.62
C ALA A 103 -4.37 26.10 15.10
N GLY A 104 -3.97 27.28 14.59
CA GLY A 104 -3.92 27.54 13.15
C GLY A 104 -3.04 26.55 12.38
N LEU A 105 -1.85 26.23 12.90
CA LEU A 105 -0.96 25.23 12.28
C LEU A 105 -1.58 23.83 12.27
N ILE A 106 -2.26 23.44 13.36
CA ILE A 106 -2.97 22.15 13.40
C ILE A 106 -4.07 22.11 12.34
N VAL A 107 -4.86 23.18 12.20
CA VAL A 107 -5.92 23.25 11.17
C VAL A 107 -5.34 23.06 9.76
N ILE A 108 -4.19 23.66 9.45
CA ILE A 108 -3.49 23.48 8.16
C ILE A 108 -2.99 22.03 7.97
N SER A 109 -2.60 21.34 9.05
CA SER A 109 -2.12 19.96 8.98
C SER A 109 -3.20 18.94 8.58
N ILE A 110 -4.48 19.24 8.86
CA ILE A 110 -5.63 18.34 8.59
C ILE A 110 -5.77 18.02 7.09
N PRO A 111 -5.91 18.99 6.17
CA PRO A 111 -6.02 18.69 4.73
C PRO A 111 -4.77 18.01 4.18
N ILE A 112 -3.57 18.34 4.68
CA ILE A 112 -2.32 17.71 4.27
C ILE A 112 -2.32 16.22 4.63
N SER A 113 -2.69 15.89 5.87
CA SER A 113 -2.81 14.51 6.36
C SER A 113 -3.89 13.73 5.60
N SER A 114 -5.04 14.34 5.36
CA SER A 114 -6.13 13.75 4.55
C SER A 114 -5.65 13.42 3.13
N ASN A 115 -4.92 14.35 2.49
CA ASN A 115 -4.35 14.13 1.17
C ASN A 115 -3.28 13.02 1.18
N ALA A 116 -2.48 12.90 2.25
CA ALA A 116 -1.54 11.79 2.43
C ALA A 116 -2.27 10.44 2.46
N GLY A 117 -3.36 10.33 3.22
CA GLY A 117 -4.18 9.12 3.28
C GLY A 117 -4.81 8.75 1.93
N LYS A 118 -5.32 9.73 1.17
CA LYS A 118 -5.85 9.50 -0.19
C LYS A 118 -4.79 8.95 -1.13
N LYS A 119 -3.58 9.52 -1.12
CA LYS A 119 -2.47 9.04 -1.95
C LYS A 119 -2.02 7.63 -1.58
N ALA A 120 -2.00 7.28 -0.29
CA ALA A 120 -1.67 5.92 0.14
C ALA A 120 -2.70 4.91 -0.35
N LYS A 121 -4.00 5.26 -0.26
CA LYS A 121 -5.09 4.45 -0.80
C LYS A 121 -4.93 4.23 -2.32
N GLN A 122 -4.71 5.31 -3.08
CA GLN A 122 -4.51 5.22 -4.53
C GLN A 122 -3.30 4.35 -4.90
N ALA A 123 -2.19 4.45 -4.15
CA ALA A 123 -1.01 3.62 -4.36
C ALA A 123 -1.30 2.13 -4.15
N VAL A 124 -2.06 1.78 -3.10
CA VAL A 124 -2.47 0.39 -2.83
C VAL A 124 -3.43 -0.13 -3.90
N GLU A 125 -4.42 0.67 -4.29
CA GLU A 125 -5.34 0.30 -5.37
C GLU A 125 -4.61 0.04 -6.69
N LEU A 126 -3.66 0.90 -7.04
CA LEU A 126 -2.85 0.77 -8.25
C LEU A 126 -1.93 -0.47 -8.20
N TYR A 127 -1.29 -0.72 -7.06
CA TYR A 127 -0.50 -1.92 -6.85
C TYR A 127 -1.36 -3.18 -7.01
N ASN A 128 -2.49 -3.27 -6.29
CA ASN A 128 -3.38 -4.44 -6.32
C ASN A 128 -4.02 -4.68 -7.69
N SER A 129 -4.31 -3.62 -8.44
CA SER A 129 -4.83 -3.74 -9.81
C SER A 129 -3.75 -4.19 -10.78
N SER A 130 -2.49 -3.75 -10.62
CA SER A 130 -1.37 -4.26 -11.41
C SER A 130 -1.15 -5.78 -11.23
N LEU A 131 -1.35 -6.30 -10.01
CA LEU A 131 -1.31 -7.75 -9.74
C LEU A 131 -2.45 -8.54 -10.43
N SER A 132 -3.61 -7.90 -10.61
CA SER A 132 -4.78 -8.55 -11.22
C SER A 132 -4.69 -8.56 -12.75
N GLN A 133 -4.01 -7.58 -13.36
CA GLN A 133 -3.77 -7.52 -14.80
C GLN A 133 -2.81 -8.60 -15.29
N THR A 134 -1.77 -8.93 -14.50
CA THR A 134 -0.81 -9.99 -14.84
C THR A 134 -1.43 -11.38 -14.87
N SER A 135 -2.53 -11.61 -14.13
CA SER A 135 -3.18 -12.93 -14.04
C SER A 135 -4.32 -13.18 -15.04
N TYR A 136 -4.88 -12.15 -15.70
CA TYR A 136 -6.13 -12.33 -16.48
C TYR A 136 -6.12 -11.80 -17.92
N ASN A 137 -5.25 -10.85 -18.28
CA ASN A 137 -5.40 -10.12 -19.55
C ASN A 137 -4.35 -10.39 -20.63
N GLU A 138 -3.13 -10.82 -20.31
CA GLU A 138 -2.09 -10.96 -21.37
C GLU A 138 -1.88 -12.38 -21.89
N ASN A 139 -2.26 -13.42 -21.16
CA ASN A 139 -2.09 -14.80 -21.62
C ASN A 139 -3.35 -15.60 -21.30
N LYS A 140 -4.35 -15.56 -22.18
CA LYS A 140 -5.34 -16.64 -22.23
C LYS A 140 -4.79 -17.69 -23.18
N PRO A 141 -3.97 -18.66 -22.71
CA PRO A 141 -3.50 -19.71 -23.60
C PRO A 141 -4.73 -20.39 -24.21
N LYS A 142 -4.89 -20.23 -25.52
CA LYS A 142 -5.97 -20.88 -26.25
C LYS A 142 -5.57 -22.33 -26.40
N LEU A 143 -5.95 -23.14 -25.42
CA LEU A 143 -5.82 -24.58 -25.45
C LEU A 143 -6.80 -25.14 -26.49
N LYS A 144 -6.25 -25.68 -27.57
CA LYS A 144 -7.00 -26.40 -28.59
C LYS A 144 -6.63 -27.87 -28.51
N LEU A 145 -7.63 -28.73 -28.36
CA LEU A 145 -7.47 -30.16 -28.61
C LEU A 145 -7.38 -30.37 -30.12
N VAL A 146 -6.31 -31.01 -30.57
CA VAL A 146 -6.05 -31.28 -31.99
C VAL A 146 -5.95 -32.78 -32.17
N ALA A 147 -6.77 -33.36 -33.05
CA ALA A 147 -6.71 -34.77 -33.39
C ALA A 147 -6.49 -34.90 -34.90
N ASN A 148 -5.47 -35.68 -35.28
CA ASN A 148 -5.15 -36.00 -36.68
C ASN A 148 -5.01 -37.52 -36.84
N GLY A 149 -4.84 -38.00 -38.09
CA GLY A 149 -4.70 -39.44 -38.39
C GLY A 149 -3.53 -40.16 -37.69
N HIS A 150 -2.62 -39.42 -37.05
CA HIS A 150 -1.46 -39.95 -36.30
C HIS A 150 -1.60 -39.82 -34.77
N GLY A 151 -2.71 -39.27 -34.25
CA GLY A 151 -2.96 -39.19 -32.79
C GLY A 151 -3.67 -37.91 -32.33
N ILE A 152 -3.83 -37.81 -31.01
CA ILE A 152 -4.45 -36.67 -30.32
C ILE A 152 -3.36 -35.90 -29.56
N GLY A 153 -3.38 -34.57 -29.67
CA GLY A 153 -2.47 -33.66 -28.98
C GLY A 153 -3.19 -32.41 -28.47
N ILE A 154 -2.50 -31.67 -27.62
CA ILE A 154 -2.95 -30.38 -27.08
C ILE A 154 -2.05 -29.31 -27.69
N SER A 155 -2.65 -28.36 -28.41
CA SER A 155 -1.96 -27.19 -28.95
C SER A 155 -2.23 -26.01 -28.02
N MET A 156 -1.17 -25.36 -27.56
CA MET A 156 -1.21 -24.15 -26.74
C MET A 156 -0.56 -23.02 -27.53
N ASN A 157 -1.34 -21.98 -27.83
CA ASN A 157 -0.83 -20.75 -28.43
C ASN A 157 -0.68 -19.70 -27.32
N PHE A 158 0.52 -19.10 -27.27
CA PHE A 158 0.87 -17.97 -26.42
C PHE A 158 0.53 -16.67 -27.17
#